data_AF-A0AAD9YPE1-F1
#
_entry.id   AF-A0AAD9YPE1-F1
#
_cell.length_a   1.000
_cell.length_b   1.000
_cell.length_c   1.000
_cell.angle_alpha   90.00
_cell.angle_beta   90.00
_cell.angle_gamma   90.00
#
_symmetry.space_group_name_H-M   'P 1'
#
loop_
_entity.id
_entity.type
_entity.pdbx_description
1 polymer ?
#
loop_
_entity_poly.entity_id
_entity_poly.type
_entity_poly.pdbx_seq_one_letter_code
_entity_poly.pdbx_strand_id
1 'polypeptide(L)'
;MQLEGLMGFWRLAETNPESSDLPEGAIYGMEYKTVVLTPQKFLLWLYERLRKRGIEFLRTRVSALADLNGLGHDVLINATGIGAETLVDVQEENLVMNRLQCVVAKAPDTYNQLFIRRGHGGYYSTAFSRGDGTVYCGGVLTQEDRSLAVSEDQRNTICRNAHLNQPHVFPSPDPKDWPILYDHVGLHATMDRKVGGVRCEKETIDGQRVVHAYGQNAGGYGYSFGLAREVVRLTEDYLFELPASSKI
;
A
#
# COMPACT_ATOMS: atom_id res chain seq x y z
N MET A 1 -7.82 0.64 -24.76
CA MET A 1 -8.41 -0.13 -23.64
C MET A 1 -9.05 0.87 -22.69
N GLN A 2 -10.32 1.18 -22.94
CA GLN A 2 -11.13 2.16 -22.20
C GLN A 2 -11.29 1.74 -20.74
N LEU A 3 -11.31 2.74 -19.86
CA LEU A 3 -11.63 2.64 -18.43
C LEU A 3 -13.13 2.39 -18.16
N GLU A 4 -13.87 1.86 -19.12
CA GLU A 4 -15.30 1.54 -18.94
C GLU A 4 -15.53 0.34 -18.00
N GLY A 5 -14.47 -0.40 -17.62
CA GLY A 5 -14.56 -1.54 -16.70
C GLY A 5 -14.41 -1.23 -15.20
N LEU A 6 -14.20 0.03 -14.78
CA LEU A 6 -14.00 0.40 -13.36
C LEU A 6 -15.22 1.06 -12.70
N MET A 7 -16.35 1.15 -13.41
CA MET A 7 -17.58 1.75 -12.91
C MET A 7 -18.61 0.67 -12.55
N GLY A 8 -18.77 0.46 -11.24
CA GLY A 8 -19.99 -0.11 -10.65
C GLY A 8 -19.98 -1.63 -10.51
N PHE A 9 -19.88 -2.10 -9.26
CA PHE A 9 -21.01 -2.68 -8.51
C PHE A 9 -20.51 -2.96 -7.09
N TRP A 10 -20.66 -1.99 -6.19
CA TRP A 10 -20.59 -2.27 -4.75
C TRP A 10 -21.89 -2.97 -4.36
N ARG A 11 -21.88 -4.30 -4.39
CA ARG A 11 -22.78 -5.09 -3.56
C ARG A 11 -21.93 -5.70 -2.46
N LEU A 12 -22.05 -5.18 -1.23
CA LEU A 12 -21.86 -6.02 -0.06
C LEU A 12 -22.96 -7.09 -0.16
N ALA A 13 -22.61 -8.27 -0.65
CA ALA A 13 -23.38 -9.45 -0.31
C ALA A 13 -22.73 -9.94 0.98
N GLU A 14 -23.26 -9.52 2.13
CA GLU A 14 -22.91 -10.18 3.40
C GLU A 14 -23.57 -11.56 3.36
N THR A 15 -22.91 -12.54 2.73
CA THR A 15 -23.22 -13.93 3.00
C THR A 15 -22.52 -14.27 4.30
N ASN A 16 -23.29 -14.46 5.37
CA ASN A 16 -22.79 -15.07 6.59
C ASN A 16 -22.64 -16.57 6.29
N PRO A 17 -21.42 -17.11 6.08
CA PRO A 17 -21.25 -18.54 5.87
C PRO A 17 -21.80 -19.29 7.09
N GLU A 18 -22.53 -20.39 6.86
CA GLU A 18 -22.91 -21.28 7.96
C GLU A 18 -21.63 -21.86 8.61
N SER A 19 -21.73 -22.35 9.84
CA SER A 19 -20.55 -22.80 10.61
C SER A 19 -19.73 -23.90 9.91
N SER A 20 -20.33 -24.65 8.99
CA SER A 20 -19.67 -25.69 8.19
C SER A 20 -18.77 -25.16 7.07
N ASP A 21 -18.97 -23.90 6.64
CA ASP A 21 -18.19 -23.30 5.54
C ASP A 21 -16.97 -22.52 6.05
N LEU A 22 -16.84 -22.39 7.37
CA LEU A 22 -15.76 -21.67 8.02
C LEU A 22 -14.54 -22.58 8.24
N PRO A 23 -13.30 -22.06 8.06
CA PRO A 23 -12.10 -22.78 8.48
C PRO A 23 -12.17 -23.16 9.96
N GLU A 24 -11.60 -24.31 10.32
CA GLU A 24 -11.59 -24.78 11.72
C GLU A 24 -11.09 -23.69 12.68
N GLY A 25 -11.87 -23.43 13.74
CA GLY A 25 -11.58 -22.41 14.75
C GLY A 25 -11.91 -20.97 14.34
N ALA A 26 -12.45 -20.73 13.14
CA ALA A 26 -13.01 -19.43 12.80
C ALA A 26 -14.38 -19.23 13.46
N ILE A 27 -14.57 -18.09 14.10
CA ILE A 27 -15.82 -17.70 14.79
C ILE A 27 -16.77 -16.89 13.89
N TYR A 28 -16.25 -16.36 12.78
CA TYR A 28 -16.95 -15.50 11.84
C TYR A 28 -16.20 -15.45 10.50
N GLY A 29 -16.93 -15.24 9.42
CA GLY A 29 -16.39 -15.04 8.07
C GLY A 29 -17.31 -14.16 7.23
N MET A 30 -16.77 -13.63 6.14
CA MET A 30 -17.52 -12.87 5.15
C MET A 30 -16.94 -13.14 3.76
N GLU A 31 -17.78 -13.11 2.74
CA GLU A 31 -17.36 -13.14 1.34
C GLU A 31 -17.89 -11.89 0.64
N TYR A 32 -17.08 -11.26 -0.20
CA TYR A 32 -17.51 -10.13 -1.01
C TYR A 32 -16.63 -9.99 -2.25
N LYS A 33 -17.15 -9.29 -3.27
CA LYS A 33 -16.39 -8.96 -4.47
C LYS A 33 -15.57 -7.69 -4.22
N THR A 34 -14.30 -7.73 -4.61
CA THR A 34 -13.39 -6.60 -4.52
C THR A 34 -12.41 -6.60 -5.69
N VAL A 35 -11.49 -5.65 -5.71
CA VAL A 35 -10.48 -5.48 -6.75
C VAL A 35 -9.11 -5.93 -6.27
N VAL A 36 -8.36 -6.58 -7.16
CA VAL A 36 -6.93 -6.82 -6.98
C VAL A 36 -6.15 -5.95 -7.95
N LEU A 37 -5.10 -5.32 -7.45
CA LEU A 37 -4.22 -4.45 -8.22
C LEU A 37 -2.82 -5.04 -8.19
N THR A 38 -2.24 -5.25 -9.37
CA THR A 38 -0.83 -5.63 -9.51
C THR A 38 0.01 -4.36 -9.58
N PRO A 39 0.81 -4.02 -8.55
CA PRO A 39 1.51 -2.73 -8.44
C PRO A 39 2.35 -2.39 -9.67
N GLN A 40 3.11 -3.35 -10.18
CA GLN A 40 4.01 -3.16 -11.32
C GLN A 40 3.26 -2.76 -12.59
N LYS A 41 2.07 -3.32 -12.82
CA LYS A 41 1.23 -2.98 -13.97
C LYS A 41 0.54 -1.63 -13.77
N PHE A 42 0.00 -1.40 -12.58
CA PHE A 42 -0.73 -0.16 -12.27
C PHE A 42 0.16 1.07 -12.30
N LEU A 43 1.36 1.02 -11.71
CA LEU A 43 2.28 2.15 -11.67
C LEU A 43 2.78 2.53 -13.08
N LEU A 44 3.09 1.53 -13.92
CA LEU A 44 3.44 1.78 -15.33
C LEU A 44 2.27 2.39 -16.11
N TRP A 45 1.05 1.88 -15.92
CA TRP A 45 -0.14 2.46 -16.52
C TRP A 45 -0.37 3.91 -16.07
N LEU A 46 -0.20 4.19 -14.78
CA LEU A 46 -0.38 5.52 -14.22
C LEU A 46 0.67 6.50 -14.76
N TYR A 47 1.94 6.09 -14.77
CA TYR A 47 3.05 6.84 -15.37
C TYR A 47 2.75 7.23 -16.82
N GLU A 48 2.36 6.25 -17.65
CA GLU A 48 2.05 6.51 -19.07
C GLU A 48 0.86 7.46 -19.25
N ARG A 49 -0.15 7.36 -18.40
CA ARG A 49 -1.31 8.26 -18.40
C ARG A 49 -0.91 9.69 -18.03
N LEU A 50 -0.06 9.86 -17.02
CA LEU A 50 0.43 11.17 -16.58
C LEU A 50 1.33 11.80 -17.65
N ARG A 51 2.25 11.02 -18.25
CA ARG A 51 3.10 11.49 -19.36
C ARG A 51 2.28 11.97 -20.56
N LYS A 52 1.23 11.24 -20.95
CA LYS A 52 0.31 11.64 -22.04
C LYS A 52 -0.49 12.92 -21.74
N ARG A 53 -0.58 13.32 -20.47
CA ARG A 53 -1.17 14.59 -20.04
C ARG A 53 -0.16 15.73 -19.97
N GLY A 54 1.09 15.50 -20.39
CA GLY A 54 2.15 16.50 -20.37
C GLY A 54 2.88 16.62 -19.03
N ILE A 55 2.70 15.67 -18.10
CA ILE A 55 3.46 15.66 -16.85
C ILE A 55 4.88 15.19 -17.14
N GLU A 56 5.85 16.00 -16.75
CA GLU A 56 7.27 15.70 -16.84
C GLU A 56 7.74 14.89 -15.63
N PHE A 57 8.64 13.93 -15.87
CA PHE A 57 9.22 13.10 -14.83
C PHE A 57 10.72 13.32 -14.80
N LEU A 58 11.22 13.85 -13.69
CA LEU A 58 12.64 14.05 -13.45
C LEU A 58 13.14 13.02 -12.43
N ARG A 59 14.22 12.31 -12.76
CA ARG A 59 14.91 11.46 -11.80
C ARG A 59 15.96 12.30 -11.07
N THR A 60 15.78 12.49 -9.77
CA THR A 60 16.70 13.26 -8.92
C THR A 60 16.82 12.64 -7.53
N ARG A 61 17.80 13.10 -6.75
CA ARG A 61 17.97 12.81 -5.33
C ARG A 61 17.84 14.11 -4.56
N VAL A 62 16.97 14.10 -3.56
CA VAL A 62 16.60 15.27 -2.75
C VAL A 62 17.01 14.97 -1.31
N SER A 63 17.74 15.88 -0.69
CA SER A 63 18.14 15.78 0.73
C SER A 63 17.33 16.74 1.61
N ALA A 64 16.80 17.81 1.01
CA ALA A 64 15.89 18.78 1.61
C ALA A 64 14.79 19.12 0.59
N LEU A 65 13.55 19.36 0.99
CA LEU A 65 12.52 19.93 0.12
C LEU A 65 12.96 21.29 -0.47
N ALA A 66 13.77 22.04 0.29
CA ALA A 66 14.40 23.26 -0.18
C ALA A 66 15.30 23.09 -1.42
N ASP A 67 15.84 21.89 -1.69
CA ASP A 67 16.63 21.59 -2.91
C ASP A 67 15.79 21.74 -4.19
N LEU A 68 14.47 21.70 -4.06
CA LEU A 68 13.53 21.83 -5.18
C LEU A 68 13.11 23.30 -5.40
N ASN A 69 13.51 24.23 -4.54
CA ASN A 69 13.21 25.65 -4.72
C ASN A 69 13.71 26.16 -6.08
N GLY A 70 12.89 26.99 -6.73
CA GLY A 70 13.23 27.59 -8.01
C GLY A 70 12.98 26.71 -9.23
N LEU A 71 12.41 25.50 -9.08
CA LEU A 71 11.96 24.67 -10.20
C LEU A 71 10.66 25.16 -10.87
N GLY A 72 10.11 26.28 -10.41
CA GLY A 72 8.93 26.93 -11.02
C GLY A 72 7.59 26.37 -10.55
N HIS A 73 7.51 25.83 -9.32
CA HIS A 73 6.26 25.39 -8.71
C HIS A 73 5.71 26.40 -7.69
N ASP A 74 4.39 26.52 -7.63
CA ASP A 74 3.69 27.33 -6.62
C ASP A 74 3.49 26.58 -5.30
N VAL A 75 3.29 25.26 -5.38
CA VAL A 75 3.06 24.35 -4.25
C VAL A 75 3.82 23.06 -4.48
N LEU A 76 4.54 22.59 -3.46
CA LEU A 76 5.25 21.32 -3.47
C LEU A 76 4.45 20.24 -2.75
N ILE A 77 4.27 19.07 -3.37
CA ILE A 77 3.63 17.93 -2.72
C ILE A 77 4.71 16.97 -2.20
N ASN A 78 4.83 16.85 -0.88
CA ASN A 78 5.73 15.89 -0.26
C ASN A 78 5.05 14.52 -0.10
N ALA A 79 5.27 13.64 -1.09
CA ALA A 79 4.80 12.25 -1.10
C ALA A 79 5.96 11.24 -0.98
N THR A 80 6.96 11.54 -0.16
CA THR A 80 8.24 10.80 -0.12
C THR A 80 8.21 9.48 0.68
N GLY A 81 7.10 9.17 1.35
CA GLY A 81 6.97 7.94 2.13
C GLY A 81 8.03 7.88 3.24
N ILE A 82 8.85 6.82 3.22
CA ILE A 82 10.00 6.65 4.12
C ILE A 82 11.03 7.80 4.02
N GLY A 83 11.11 8.50 2.88
CA GLY A 83 12.04 9.61 2.69
C GLY A 83 11.83 10.77 3.66
N ALA A 84 10.61 10.94 4.19
CA ALA A 84 10.27 11.98 5.16
C ALA A 84 11.07 11.88 6.46
N GLU A 85 11.55 10.69 6.83
CA GLU A 85 12.46 10.48 7.97
C GLU A 85 13.83 11.14 7.75
N THR A 86 14.28 11.22 6.49
CA THR A 86 15.66 11.60 6.13
C THR A 86 15.81 12.98 5.49
N LEU A 87 14.71 13.58 5.04
CA LEU A 87 14.70 14.96 4.55
C LEU A 87 15.05 15.90 5.70
N VAL A 88 16.13 16.67 5.55
CA VAL A 88 16.70 17.48 6.67
C VAL A 88 15.78 18.59 7.16
N ASP A 89 14.82 19.01 6.34
CA ASP A 89 13.82 20.03 6.62
C ASP A 89 12.43 19.45 6.93
N VAL A 90 12.32 18.11 7.06
CA VAL A 90 11.07 17.43 7.46
C VAL A 90 11.28 16.56 8.69
N GLN A 91 12.28 15.67 8.67
CA GLN A 91 12.69 14.81 9.79
C GLN A 91 11.53 14.19 10.57
N GLU A 92 10.62 13.49 9.88
CA GLU A 92 9.43 12.93 10.53
C GLU A 92 9.78 11.84 11.55
N GLU A 93 9.62 12.17 12.84
CA GLU A 93 9.92 11.27 13.97
C GLU A 93 8.78 10.29 14.27
N ASN A 94 7.56 10.56 13.80
CA ASN A 94 6.38 9.74 14.11
C ASN A 94 6.18 8.57 13.13
N LEU A 95 7.16 8.25 12.29
CA LEU A 95 7.11 7.09 11.40
C LEU A 95 7.52 5.82 12.15
N VAL A 96 6.62 4.83 12.13
CA VAL A 96 6.90 3.47 12.57
C VAL A 96 7.29 2.63 11.36
N MET A 97 8.48 2.05 11.41
CA MET A 97 8.93 1.13 10.37
C MET A 97 8.32 -0.25 10.57
N ASN A 98 7.75 -0.81 9.50
CA ASN A 98 7.27 -2.17 9.49
C ASN A 98 7.88 -2.92 8.30
N ARG A 99 8.57 -4.01 8.56
CA ARG A 99 9.04 -4.94 7.54
C ARG A 99 7.96 -5.96 7.24
N LEU A 100 7.63 -6.16 5.97
CA LEU A 100 6.70 -7.19 5.53
C LEU A 100 7.41 -8.15 4.58
N GLN A 101 7.45 -9.44 4.91
CA GLN A 101 7.84 -10.49 3.97
C GLN A 101 6.62 -11.26 3.48
N CYS A 102 6.60 -11.53 2.17
CA CYS A 102 5.60 -12.32 1.47
C CYS A 102 6.27 -13.24 0.45
N VAL A 103 5.56 -14.26 -0.01
CA VAL A 103 5.99 -15.20 -1.04
C VAL A 103 5.15 -14.99 -2.29
N VAL A 104 5.78 -14.90 -3.46
CA VAL A 104 5.08 -14.93 -4.74
C VAL A 104 5.38 -16.26 -5.43
N ALA A 105 4.34 -16.99 -5.79
CA ALA A 105 4.41 -18.30 -6.42
C ALA A 105 3.51 -18.36 -7.66
N LYS A 106 3.67 -19.41 -8.48
CA LYS A 106 2.67 -19.72 -9.52
C LYS A 106 1.35 -20.09 -8.84
N ALA A 107 0.26 -19.50 -9.29
CA ALA A 107 -1.07 -19.88 -8.87
C ALA A 107 -1.49 -21.17 -9.58
N PRO A 108 -2.22 -22.08 -8.93
CA PRO A 108 -3.00 -23.08 -9.64
C PRO A 108 -3.97 -22.41 -10.63
N ASP A 109 -4.18 -23.00 -11.80
CA ASP A 109 -5.08 -22.43 -12.83
C ASP A 109 -6.52 -22.23 -12.33
N THR A 110 -6.92 -23.01 -11.32
CA THR A 110 -8.23 -22.94 -10.67
C THR A 110 -8.32 -21.85 -9.60
N TYR A 111 -7.22 -21.20 -9.21
CA TYR A 111 -7.19 -20.25 -8.10
C TYR A 111 -7.41 -18.81 -8.55
N ASN A 112 -8.66 -18.34 -8.42
CA ASN A 112 -9.06 -16.98 -8.77
C ASN A 112 -9.85 -16.30 -7.65
N GLN A 113 -9.21 -16.16 -6.48
CA GLN A 113 -9.83 -15.51 -5.32
C GLN A 113 -8.80 -14.75 -4.47
N LEU A 114 -9.32 -13.96 -3.53
CA LEU A 114 -8.54 -13.30 -2.49
C LEU A 114 -8.95 -13.88 -1.14
N PHE A 115 -7.99 -14.38 -0.39
CA PHE A 115 -8.21 -14.95 0.94
C PHE A 115 -7.48 -14.11 1.99
N ILE A 116 -8.15 -13.85 3.11
CA ILE A 116 -7.57 -13.24 4.31
C ILE A 116 -8.11 -13.98 5.54
N ARG A 117 -7.21 -14.42 6.41
CA ARG A 117 -7.56 -14.88 7.75
C ARG A 117 -6.78 -14.10 8.80
N ARG A 118 -7.50 -13.66 9.83
CA ARG A 118 -6.95 -13.04 11.04
C ARG A 118 -7.36 -13.87 12.26
N GLY A 119 -6.49 -13.92 13.26
CA GLY A 119 -6.77 -14.66 14.49
C GLY A 119 -6.07 -14.08 15.70
N HIS A 120 -6.26 -14.73 16.85
CA HIS A 120 -5.59 -14.37 18.10
C HIS A 120 -4.06 -14.44 17.98
N GLY A 121 -3.36 -13.69 18.85
CA GLY A 121 -1.90 -13.68 18.89
C GLY A 121 -1.23 -13.10 17.64
N GLY A 122 -1.94 -12.27 16.88
CA GLY A 122 -1.40 -11.67 15.65
C GLY A 122 -1.37 -12.62 14.45
N TYR A 123 -2.10 -13.74 14.50
CA TYR A 123 -2.21 -14.64 13.35
C TYR A 123 -2.75 -13.89 12.13
N TYR A 124 -2.00 -13.94 11.04
CA TYR A 124 -2.34 -13.30 9.78
C TYR A 124 -1.89 -14.18 8.61
N SER A 125 -2.81 -14.46 7.68
CA SER A 125 -2.52 -15.19 6.46
C SER A 125 -3.34 -14.65 5.31
N THR A 126 -2.71 -14.46 4.17
CA THR A 126 -3.38 -14.01 2.95
C THR A 126 -2.91 -14.81 1.75
N ALA A 127 -3.79 -14.98 0.77
CA ALA A 127 -3.44 -15.50 -0.54
C ALA A 127 -4.24 -14.73 -1.59
N PHE A 128 -3.54 -13.96 -2.42
CA PHE A 128 -4.16 -13.07 -3.40
C PHE A 128 -3.79 -13.52 -4.80
N SER A 129 -4.75 -14.10 -5.53
CA SER A 129 -4.58 -14.30 -6.97
C SER A 129 -4.44 -12.95 -7.65
N ARG A 130 -3.41 -12.79 -8.48
CA ARG A 130 -3.08 -11.52 -9.13
C ARG A 130 -3.66 -11.38 -10.54
N GLY A 131 -4.38 -12.40 -11.00
CA GLY A 131 -4.95 -12.46 -12.35
C GLY A 131 -3.92 -12.58 -13.48
N ASP A 132 -2.67 -12.88 -13.15
CA ASP A 132 -1.56 -13.02 -14.11
C ASP A 132 -0.83 -14.36 -13.99
N GLY A 133 -1.51 -15.37 -13.45
CA GLY A 133 -0.95 -16.70 -13.18
C GLY A 133 -0.09 -16.76 -11.91
N THR A 134 -0.03 -15.68 -11.13
CA THR A 134 0.70 -15.66 -9.85
C THR A 134 -0.24 -15.46 -8.66
N VAL A 135 0.19 -15.98 -7.51
CA VAL A 135 -0.45 -15.78 -6.21
C VAL A 135 0.54 -15.11 -5.25
N TYR A 136 0.08 -14.07 -4.57
CA TYR A 136 0.80 -13.40 -3.51
C TYR A 136 0.34 -13.95 -2.16
N CYS A 137 1.21 -14.71 -1.51
CA CYS A 137 0.96 -15.27 -0.19
C CYS A 137 1.65 -14.42 0.86
N GLY A 138 0.84 -13.84 1.75
CA GLY A 138 1.30 -12.97 2.81
C GLY A 138 0.90 -13.50 4.17
N GLY A 139 1.45 -12.96 5.24
CA GLY A 139 2.70 -12.20 5.27
C GLY A 139 3.11 -12.07 6.72
N VAL A 140 4.42 -12.03 6.98
CA VAL A 140 4.93 -11.78 8.32
C VAL A 140 5.30 -10.30 8.41
N LEU A 141 4.59 -9.57 9.27
CA LEU A 141 4.86 -8.18 9.59
C LEU A 141 5.72 -8.11 10.86
N THR A 142 6.90 -7.50 10.75
CA THR A 142 7.84 -7.30 11.86
C THR A 142 7.98 -5.80 12.09
N GLN A 143 7.61 -5.35 13.28
CA GLN A 143 7.76 -3.95 13.68
C GLN A 143 9.22 -3.62 13.97
N GLU A 144 9.61 -2.37 13.71
CA GLU A 144 10.95 -1.81 14.00
C GLU A 144 12.11 -2.51 13.28
N ASP A 145 11.82 -3.45 12.38
CA ASP A 145 12.81 -4.08 11.52
C ASP A 145 12.96 -3.29 10.21
N ARG A 146 14.21 -3.02 9.83
CA ARG A 146 14.59 -2.30 8.60
C ARG A 146 15.32 -3.20 7.60
N SER A 147 15.48 -4.48 7.90
CA SER A 147 16.20 -5.43 7.06
C SER A 147 15.43 -5.74 5.79
N LEU A 148 16.11 -5.64 4.63
CA LEU A 148 15.58 -6.14 3.36
C LEU A 148 16.01 -7.59 3.09
N ALA A 149 16.74 -8.23 4.00
CA ALA A 149 17.15 -9.61 3.85
C ALA A 149 15.94 -10.54 3.93
N VAL A 150 15.96 -11.63 3.16
CA VAL A 150 14.93 -12.67 3.21
C VAL A 150 15.13 -13.53 4.46
N SER A 151 14.05 -13.84 5.16
CA SER A 151 14.04 -14.77 6.29
C SER A 151 13.42 -16.11 5.87
N GLU A 152 14.17 -17.19 5.99
CA GLU A 152 13.67 -18.55 5.70
C GLU A 152 12.56 -18.97 6.67
N ASP A 153 12.68 -18.61 7.95
CA ASP A 153 11.67 -18.88 8.97
C ASP A 153 10.32 -18.21 8.66
N GLN A 154 10.37 -16.98 8.15
CA GLN A 154 9.17 -16.28 7.71
C GLN A 154 8.57 -16.92 6.46
N ARG A 155 9.40 -17.34 5.50
CA ARG A 155 8.94 -18.10 4.32
C ARG A 155 8.25 -19.40 4.73
N ASN A 156 8.87 -20.17 5.63
CA ASN A 156 8.30 -21.39 6.21
C ASN A 156 6.94 -21.11 6.86
N THR A 157 6.83 -20.03 7.61
CA THR A 157 5.57 -19.62 8.26
C THR A 157 4.49 -19.24 7.25
N ILE A 158 4.83 -18.50 6.20
CA ILE A 158 3.89 -18.09 5.15
C ILE A 158 3.35 -19.32 4.40
N CYS A 159 4.22 -20.23 3.96
CA CYS A 159 3.81 -21.43 3.22
C CYS A 159 2.98 -22.37 4.09
N ARG A 160 3.40 -22.60 5.34
CA ARG A 160 2.63 -23.38 6.32
C ARG A 160 1.24 -22.79 6.55
N ASN A 161 1.13 -21.49 6.79
CA ASN A 161 -0.17 -20.85 7.04
C ASN A 161 -1.08 -20.90 5.81
N ALA A 162 -0.54 -20.71 4.61
CA ALA A 162 -1.32 -20.81 3.38
C ALA A 162 -1.84 -22.24 3.16
N HIS A 163 -1.00 -23.27 3.38
CA HIS A 163 -1.42 -24.68 3.34
C HIS A 163 -2.51 -24.99 4.37
N LEU A 164 -2.33 -24.59 5.63
CA LEU A 164 -3.31 -24.86 6.70
C LEU A 164 -4.68 -24.23 6.41
N ASN A 165 -4.70 -23.07 5.74
CA ASN A 165 -5.95 -22.40 5.41
C ASN A 165 -6.63 -22.93 4.15
N GLN A 166 -5.84 -23.36 3.16
CA GLN A 166 -6.35 -23.77 1.85
C GLN A 166 -5.54 -24.98 1.33
N PRO A 167 -5.62 -26.15 1.99
CA PRO A 167 -4.78 -27.32 1.67
C PRO A 167 -5.03 -27.87 0.27
N HIS A 168 -6.23 -27.66 -0.28
CA HIS A 168 -6.58 -28.02 -1.66
C HIS A 168 -5.92 -27.12 -2.72
N VAL A 169 -5.49 -25.92 -2.34
CA VAL A 169 -4.83 -24.95 -3.22
C VAL A 169 -3.32 -25.03 -3.07
N PHE A 170 -2.86 -25.14 -1.83
CA PHE A 170 -1.46 -25.18 -1.47
C PHE A 170 -1.19 -26.53 -0.80
N PRO A 171 -0.65 -27.53 -1.50
CA PRO A 171 -0.70 -28.94 -1.08
C PRO A 171 0.27 -29.32 0.04
N SER A 172 1.30 -28.50 0.32
CA SER A 172 2.33 -28.80 1.32
C SER A 172 2.66 -27.58 2.18
N PRO A 173 3.00 -27.76 3.46
CA PRO A 173 3.53 -26.69 4.30
C PRO A 173 5.02 -26.38 4.04
N ASP A 174 5.77 -27.27 3.35
CA ASP A 174 7.20 -27.09 3.06
C ASP A 174 7.39 -26.21 1.82
N PRO A 175 8.08 -25.05 1.91
CA PRO A 175 8.37 -24.20 0.75
C PRO A 175 9.09 -24.90 -0.42
N LYS A 176 9.80 -26.01 -0.17
CA LYS A 176 10.49 -26.78 -1.23
C LYS A 176 9.52 -27.41 -2.23
N ASP A 177 8.28 -27.65 -1.81
CA ASP A 177 7.24 -28.24 -2.65
C ASP A 177 6.44 -27.17 -3.43
N TRP A 178 6.76 -25.89 -3.21
CA TRP A 178 6.03 -24.78 -3.81
C TRP A 178 6.71 -24.31 -5.10
N PRO A 179 5.93 -23.92 -6.13
CA PRO A 179 6.45 -23.25 -7.31
C PRO A 179 6.74 -21.77 -7.02
N ILE A 180 7.60 -21.49 -6.04
CA ILE A 180 7.99 -20.13 -5.62
C ILE A 180 8.75 -19.47 -6.77
N LEU A 181 8.35 -18.23 -7.09
CA LEU A 181 9.04 -17.39 -8.05
C LEU A 181 10.06 -16.50 -7.33
N TYR A 182 9.67 -15.88 -6.22
CA TYR A 182 10.54 -15.03 -5.40
C TYR A 182 9.89 -14.70 -4.05
N ASP A 183 10.72 -14.33 -3.07
CA ASP A 183 10.29 -13.64 -1.87
C ASP A 183 10.22 -12.13 -2.12
N HIS A 184 9.20 -11.48 -1.54
CA HIS A 184 9.05 -10.05 -1.56
C HIS A 184 9.20 -9.51 -0.13
N VAL A 185 10.25 -8.73 0.11
CA VAL A 185 10.50 -8.03 1.37
C VAL A 185 10.36 -6.53 1.12
N GLY A 186 9.43 -5.90 1.84
CA GLY A 186 9.15 -4.48 1.74
C GLY A 186 9.22 -3.79 3.09
N LEU A 187 9.62 -2.52 3.07
CA LEU A 187 9.54 -1.63 4.22
C LEU A 187 8.33 -0.71 4.07
N HIS A 188 7.56 -0.62 5.14
CA HIS A 188 6.35 0.19 5.24
C HIS A 188 6.55 1.21 6.36
N ALA A 189 6.79 2.46 5.99
CA ALA A 189 6.80 3.58 6.91
C ALA A 189 5.36 4.08 7.09
N THR A 190 4.81 3.87 8.28
CA THR A 190 3.43 4.27 8.62
C THR A 190 3.47 5.25 9.78
N MET A 191 2.61 6.26 9.81
CA MET A 191 2.50 7.11 11.00
C MET A 191 2.11 6.27 12.24
N ASP A 192 2.66 6.63 13.40
CA ASP A 192 2.24 6.06 14.68
C ASP A 192 0.75 6.36 14.89
N ARG A 193 -0.03 5.29 15.04
CA ARG A 193 -1.48 5.36 15.24
C ARG A 193 -1.87 6.09 16.53
N LYS A 194 -0.94 6.24 17.49
CA LYS A 194 -1.16 7.02 18.71
C LYS A 194 -1.16 8.52 18.46
N VAL A 195 -0.41 8.97 17.45
CA VAL A 195 -0.26 10.38 17.10
C VAL A 195 -1.25 10.77 16.00
N GLY A 196 -1.56 9.86 15.06
CA GLY A 196 -2.58 10.10 14.06
C GLY A 196 -2.66 9.06 12.95
N GLY A 197 -3.36 9.44 11.88
CA GLY A 197 -3.43 8.70 10.63
C GLY A 197 -2.31 9.10 9.66
N VAL A 198 -2.59 9.00 8.36
CA VAL A 198 -1.73 9.55 7.31
C VAL A 198 -1.46 11.04 7.55
N ARG A 199 -0.23 11.52 7.34
CA ARG A 199 0.06 12.96 7.38
C ARG A 199 -0.42 13.58 6.06
N CYS A 200 -1.46 14.39 6.14
CA CYS A 200 -2.04 15.11 5.02
C CYS A 200 -2.44 16.52 5.44
N GLU A 201 -1.51 17.47 5.27
CA GLU A 201 -1.65 18.83 5.79
C GLU A 201 -0.79 19.83 5.02
N LYS A 202 -1.10 21.13 5.19
CA LYS A 202 -0.36 22.26 4.66
C LYS A 202 0.74 22.68 5.63
N GLU A 203 1.92 22.97 5.12
CA GLU A 203 3.03 23.56 5.88
C GLU A 203 3.79 24.56 5.00
N THR A 204 4.23 25.68 5.58
CA THR A 204 5.10 26.63 4.87
C THR A 204 6.50 26.54 5.45
N ILE A 205 7.44 25.98 4.69
CA ILE A 205 8.83 25.75 5.09
C ILE A 205 9.71 26.77 4.38
N ASP A 206 10.34 27.69 5.11
CA ASP A 206 11.19 28.76 4.56
C ASP A 206 10.55 29.53 3.38
N GLY A 207 9.23 29.77 3.48
CA GLY A 207 8.44 30.46 2.45
C GLY A 207 7.96 29.57 1.30
N GLN A 208 8.40 28.32 1.21
CA GLN A 208 7.88 27.34 0.27
C GLN A 208 6.57 26.74 0.81
N ARG A 209 5.51 26.76 0.00
CA ARG A 209 4.22 26.13 0.32
C ARG A 209 4.30 24.63 0.05
N VAL A 210 4.08 23.82 1.07
CA VAL A 210 4.20 22.37 1.02
C VAL A 210 2.89 21.70 1.47
N VAL A 211 2.48 20.66 0.75
CA VAL A 211 1.43 19.74 1.20
C VAL A 211 2.06 18.38 1.46
N HIS A 212 2.05 17.93 2.72
CA HIS A 212 2.54 16.60 3.09
C HIS A 212 1.49 15.55 2.75
N ALA A 213 1.92 14.37 2.28
CA ALA A 213 1.04 13.28 1.88
C ALA A 213 1.74 11.90 2.00
N TYR A 214 2.11 11.50 3.22
CA TYR A 214 2.86 10.26 3.47
C TYR A 214 2.45 9.57 4.78
N GLY A 215 3.07 8.41 5.05
CA GLY A 215 2.85 7.66 6.29
C GLY A 215 1.57 6.84 6.27
N GLN A 216 1.14 6.46 5.06
CA GLN A 216 0.03 5.56 4.78
C GLN A 216 0.21 4.21 5.50
N ASN A 217 -0.75 3.83 6.36
CA ASN A 217 -0.84 2.48 6.94
C ASN A 217 -1.03 1.39 5.84
N ALA A 218 -1.08 0.11 6.22
CA ALA A 218 -1.47 -0.97 5.32
C ALA A 218 -2.74 -0.60 4.52
N GLY A 219 -2.61 -0.56 3.18
CA GLY A 219 -3.68 -0.18 2.27
C GLY A 219 -3.45 1.06 1.40
N GLY A 220 -2.22 1.60 1.31
CA GLY A 220 -1.91 2.80 0.51
C GLY A 220 -2.55 2.83 -0.89
N TYR A 221 -2.63 1.70 -1.59
CA TYR A 221 -3.35 1.60 -2.87
C TYR A 221 -4.87 1.78 -2.72
N GLY A 222 -5.48 1.15 -1.71
CA GLY A 222 -6.93 1.15 -1.50
C GLY A 222 -7.53 2.53 -1.23
N TYR A 223 -6.79 3.40 -0.54
CA TYR A 223 -7.24 4.78 -0.25
C TYR A 223 -6.46 5.86 -1.00
N SER A 224 -5.58 5.48 -1.94
CA SER A 224 -4.75 6.41 -2.73
C SER A 224 -5.55 7.54 -3.38
N PHE A 225 -6.67 7.21 -4.03
CA PHE A 225 -7.55 8.19 -4.67
C PHE A 225 -8.26 9.11 -3.68
N GLY A 226 -8.57 8.62 -2.48
CA GLY A 226 -9.16 9.44 -1.42
C GLY A 226 -8.15 10.46 -0.90
N LEU A 227 -6.94 10.01 -0.58
CA LEU A 227 -5.84 10.88 -0.17
C LEU A 227 -5.49 11.91 -1.25
N ALA A 228 -5.43 11.50 -2.52
CA ALA A 228 -5.15 12.41 -3.62
C ALA A 228 -6.18 13.54 -3.75
N ARG A 229 -7.46 13.28 -3.45
CA ARG A 229 -8.50 14.32 -3.44
C ARG A 229 -8.29 15.33 -2.32
N GLU A 230 -7.88 14.86 -1.14
CA GLU A 230 -7.57 15.77 -0.03
C GLU A 230 -6.33 16.62 -0.33
N VAL A 231 -5.30 16.02 -0.94
CA VAL A 231 -4.12 16.77 -1.42
C VAL A 231 -4.51 17.85 -2.44
N VAL A 232 -5.41 17.54 -3.38
CA VAL A 232 -5.95 18.54 -4.32
C VAL A 232 -6.64 19.67 -3.58
N ARG A 233 -7.52 19.36 -2.62
CA ARG A 233 -8.23 20.37 -1.82
C ARG A 233 -7.25 21.30 -1.07
N LEU A 234 -6.24 20.74 -0.41
CA LEU A 234 -5.21 21.51 0.30
C LEU A 234 -4.34 22.35 -0.66
N THR A 235 -4.09 21.85 -1.87
CA THR A 235 -3.37 22.59 -2.91
C THR A 235 -4.22 23.78 -3.39
N GLU A 236 -5.51 23.58 -3.62
CA GLU A 236 -6.46 24.63 -3.99
C GLU A 236 -6.54 25.71 -2.91
N ASP A 237 -6.54 25.33 -1.63
CA ASP A 237 -6.50 26.30 -0.53
C ASP A 237 -5.26 27.23 -0.61
N TYR A 238 -4.09 26.72 -1.02
CA TYR A 238 -2.90 27.56 -1.23
C TYR A 238 -3.00 28.46 -2.46
N LEU A 239 -3.60 27.96 -3.54
CA LEU A 239 -3.68 28.67 -4.83
C LEU A 239 -4.75 29.77 -4.81
N PHE A 240 -5.84 29.56 -4.08
CA PHE A 240 -6.98 30.46 -4.01
C PHE A 240 -7.07 31.25 -2.70
N GLU A 241 -6.02 31.22 -1.88
CA GLU A 241 -5.87 32.10 -0.71
C GLU A 241 -6.03 33.56 -1.14
N LEU A 242 -7.10 34.22 -0.67
CA LEU A 242 -7.38 35.63 -0.95
C LEU A 242 -6.21 36.50 -0.46
N PRO A 243 -5.81 37.54 -1.21
CA PRO A 243 -4.74 38.43 -0.77
C PRO A 243 -5.08 39.03 0.60
N ALA A 244 -4.05 39.18 1.45
CA ALA A 244 -4.20 39.83 2.74
C ALA A 244 -4.91 41.18 2.57
N SER A 245 -5.90 41.44 3.42
CA SER A 245 -6.76 42.64 3.39
C SER A 245 -5.98 43.96 3.45
N SER A 246 -4.70 43.93 3.81
CA SER A 246 -3.79 45.09 3.74
C SER A 246 -3.40 45.52 2.32
N LYS A 247 -3.87 44.81 1.29
CA LYS A 247 -3.66 45.14 -0.13
C LYS A 247 -4.97 45.36 -0.93
N ILE A 248 -6.12 45.46 -0.25
CA ILE A 248 -7.41 45.85 -0.82
C ILE A 248 -7.79 47.22 -0.25
#